data_AF-A0A1Y2V9Y8-F1
#
_entry.id   AF-A0A1Y2V9Y8-F1
#
_cell.length_a   1.000
_cell.length_b   1.000
_cell.length_c   1.000
_cell.angle_alpha   90.00
_cell.angle_beta   90.00
_cell.angle_gamma   90.00
#
_symmetry.space_group_name_H-M   'P 1'
#
loop_
_entity.id
_entity.type
_entity.pdbx_description
1 polymer ?
#
loop_
_entity_poly.entity_id
_entity_poly.type
_entity_poly.pdbx_seq_one_letter_code
_entity_poly.pdbx_strand_id
1 'polypeptide(L)'
;MANFCRGFLRCLQLSQRSSLGVFILLSIFYPYAIANVFNIKSGTTGGGCQTYMNQLNDIWDDSVNMNNAALELIRAAQSTDPNIAPETFQAKRLVATFFGTEMDLNEIEAMDKEWLNDVETFLNGDTKEVRYFLFCDSTFETKKSSNDPAVSRDGSPMIDPATNEPARIRTEYPRIDFRSSAPYLVELDWEMPKHFFYVLDHRSFDPTTYCSQPGSLGRTQHGDSDVCVLLCPDSFVIGSGKANYLRLGAEVRDVNEDIQTVSCVAQTFYHELFHAVHERYESIDNTGYGARAIISNAKSVLGRERRGTRNANKNTLQAPENYTWFALAAWYFYHEQVFFDAGMSNHVQPNQ
;
A
#
# COMPACT_ATOMS: atom_id res chain seq x y z
N MET A 1 -4.03 -50.59 -20.72
CA MET A 1 -3.36 -51.59 -19.88
C MET A 1 -1.92 -51.68 -20.29
N ALA A 2 -1.03 -51.38 -19.33
CA ALA A 2 0.40 -51.73 -19.23
C ALA A 2 1.30 -51.62 -20.48
N ASN A 3 2.18 -50.61 -20.48
CA ASN A 3 3.65 -50.77 -20.61
C ASN A 3 4.30 -49.43 -20.94
N PHE A 4 4.80 -48.70 -19.93
CA PHE A 4 5.96 -47.80 -20.08
C PHE A 4 6.44 -47.36 -18.69
N CYS A 5 7.15 -48.24 -17.98
CA CYS A 5 7.81 -47.87 -16.74
C CYS A 5 8.96 -48.83 -16.47
N ARG A 6 10.14 -48.54 -17.05
CA ARG A 6 11.45 -49.15 -16.72
C ARG A 6 12.54 -48.36 -17.44
N GLY A 7 13.01 -47.29 -16.80
CA GLY A 7 14.08 -46.48 -17.37
C GLY A 7 14.61 -45.34 -16.50
N PHE A 8 14.37 -45.34 -15.18
CA PHE A 8 14.83 -44.25 -14.30
C PHE A 8 15.32 -44.74 -12.93
N LEU A 9 16.01 -45.88 -12.92
CA LEU A 9 16.62 -46.45 -11.71
C LEU A 9 17.99 -47.01 -12.06
N ARG A 10 18.98 -46.10 -12.17
CA ARG A 10 20.43 -46.35 -11.98
C ARG A 10 21.23 -45.07 -12.27
N CYS A 11 21.21 -44.12 -11.33
CA CYS A 11 22.30 -43.15 -11.15
C CYS A 11 22.25 -42.54 -9.74
N LEU A 12 22.05 -43.40 -8.74
CA LEU A 12 22.01 -43.02 -7.33
C LEU A 12 22.85 -44.00 -6.51
N GLN A 13 24.14 -44.07 -6.83
CA GLN A 13 25.18 -44.60 -5.95
C GLN A 13 26.49 -43.89 -6.27
N LEU A 14 26.83 -42.92 -5.42
CA LEU A 14 28.18 -42.44 -5.04
C LEU A 14 28.18 -40.92 -4.82
N SER A 15 27.63 -40.49 -3.67
CA SER A 15 28.41 -39.76 -2.67
C SER A 15 27.52 -39.38 -1.49
N GLN A 16 27.46 -40.28 -0.50
CA GLN A 16 27.17 -39.87 0.87
C GLN A 16 28.29 -38.95 1.33
N ARG A 17 27.99 -37.69 1.62
CA ARG A 17 28.65 -36.87 2.65
C ARG A 17 27.74 -35.68 2.98
N SER A 18 26.98 -35.89 4.05
CA SER A 18 26.66 -34.91 5.10
C SER A 18 25.60 -33.83 4.81
N SER A 19 24.62 -33.81 5.72
CA SER A 19 23.53 -32.84 5.95
C SER A 19 22.50 -32.68 4.83
N LEU A 20 21.51 -33.59 4.88
CA LEU A 20 20.17 -33.45 4.33
C LEU A 20 19.61 -32.04 4.65
N GLY A 21 19.54 -31.20 3.61
CA GLY A 21 18.67 -30.05 3.59
C GLY A 21 17.22 -30.52 3.63
N VAL A 22 16.57 -30.25 4.75
CA VAL A 22 15.12 -30.31 4.86
C VAL A 22 14.59 -29.08 4.12
N PHE A 23 14.18 -29.25 2.86
CA PHE A 23 13.28 -28.31 2.20
C PHE A 23 11.89 -28.48 2.85
N ILE A 24 11.70 -27.87 4.02
CA ILE A 24 10.37 -27.54 4.49
C ILE A 24 9.86 -26.46 3.53
N LEU A 25 8.94 -26.84 2.64
CA LEU A 25 7.96 -25.91 2.09
C LEU A 25 7.16 -25.39 3.29
N LEU A 26 7.65 -24.32 3.92
CA LEU A 26 6.87 -23.50 4.82
C LEU A 26 5.85 -22.80 3.93
N SER A 27 4.74 -23.48 3.68
CA SER A 27 3.49 -22.80 3.42
C SER A 27 3.22 -21.98 4.69
N ILE A 28 3.68 -20.73 4.69
CA ILE A 28 3.27 -19.77 5.70
C ILE A 28 1.77 -19.64 5.48
N PHE A 29 0.99 -20.39 6.26
CA PHE A 29 -0.43 -20.16 6.40
C PHE A 29 -0.55 -18.78 7.03
N TYR A 30 -0.67 -17.74 6.20
CA TYR A 30 -1.14 -16.45 6.70
C TYR A 30 -2.56 -16.70 7.21
N PRO A 31 -2.82 -16.61 8.52
CA PRO A 31 -4.10 -17.03 9.08
C PRO A 31 -5.25 -16.09 8.68
N TYR A 32 -4.94 -14.95 8.05
CA TYR A 32 -5.85 -13.84 7.85
C TYR A 32 -6.01 -13.58 6.36
N ALA A 33 -7.22 -13.80 5.86
CA ALA A 33 -7.65 -13.32 4.55
C ALA A 33 -8.12 -11.88 4.67
N ILE A 34 -8.08 -11.13 3.57
CA ILE A 34 -8.58 -9.74 3.51
C ILE A 34 -10.01 -9.58 4.06
N ALA A 35 -10.87 -10.58 3.85
CA ALA A 35 -12.25 -10.62 4.35
C ALA A 35 -12.37 -10.78 5.88
N ASN A 36 -11.29 -11.17 6.57
CA ASN A 36 -11.24 -11.23 8.02
C ASN A 36 -10.89 -9.88 8.66
N VAL A 37 -10.34 -8.95 7.86
CA VAL A 37 -9.83 -7.65 8.31
C VAL A 37 -10.76 -6.52 7.86
N PHE A 38 -11.27 -6.60 6.64
CA PHE A 38 -12.18 -5.61 6.07
C PHE A 38 -13.62 -6.08 6.08
N ASN A 39 -14.53 -5.14 6.34
CA ASN A 39 -15.93 -5.23 5.95
C ASN A 39 -16.02 -4.95 4.45
N ILE A 40 -16.03 -6.00 3.65
CA ILE A 40 -16.07 -5.91 2.19
C ILE A 40 -17.52 -5.90 1.74
N LYS A 41 -17.93 -4.87 0.99
CA LYS A 41 -19.27 -4.86 0.39
C LYS A 41 -19.38 -5.97 -0.66
N SER A 42 -20.19 -6.98 -0.36
CA SER A 42 -20.55 -8.03 -1.32
C SER A 42 -21.62 -7.54 -2.30
N GLY A 43 -21.68 -8.14 -3.49
CA GLY A 43 -22.62 -7.80 -4.55
C GLY A 43 -22.03 -6.96 -5.69
N THR A 44 -22.88 -6.66 -6.68
CA THR A 44 -22.50 -5.99 -7.95
C THR A 44 -23.05 -4.57 -8.08
N THR A 45 -23.73 -4.04 -7.06
CA THR A 45 -24.37 -2.73 -7.07
C THR A 45 -23.78 -1.82 -6.01
N GLY A 46 -23.25 -0.66 -6.42
CA GLY A 46 -22.84 0.43 -5.54
C GLY A 46 -21.63 0.11 -4.67
N GLY A 47 -20.39 0.17 -5.16
CA GLY A 47 -19.17 -0.04 -4.36
C GLY A 47 -18.76 -1.51 -4.16
N GLY A 48 -19.47 -2.44 -4.79
CA GLY A 48 -19.35 -3.87 -4.53
C GLY A 48 -18.07 -4.51 -5.10
N CYS A 49 -17.48 -5.43 -4.35
CA CYS A 49 -16.22 -6.10 -4.70
C CYS A 49 -16.38 -7.52 -5.28
N GLN A 50 -17.62 -7.98 -5.53
CA GLN A 50 -17.89 -9.39 -5.84
C GLN A 50 -17.07 -9.93 -7.02
N THR A 51 -16.88 -9.12 -8.07
CA THR A 51 -16.16 -9.49 -9.29
C THR A 51 -14.64 -9.55 -9.08
N TYR A 52 -14.12 -8.93 -8.02
CA TYR A 52 -12.69 -8.79 -7.74
C TYR A 52 -12.22 -9.63 -6.55
N MET A 53 -13.08 -10.43 -5.92
CA MET A 53 -12.75 -11.15 -4.68
C MET A 53 -11.53 -12.06 -4.81
N ASN A 54 -11.33 -12.72 -5.95
CA ASN A 54 -10.13 -13.53 -6.16
C ASN A 54 -8.87 -12.66 -6.24
N GLN A 55 -8.93 -11.60 -7.04
CA GLN A 55 -7.84 -10.64 -7.16
C GLN A 55 -7.53 -9.91 -5.84
N LEU A 56 -8.54 -9.68 -4.99
CA LEU A 56 -8.35 -9.09 -3.67
C LEU A 56 -7.55 -10.00 -2.73
N ASN A 57 -7.82 -11.31 -2.76
CA ASN A 57 -7.02 -12.27 -2.00
C ASN A 57 -5.57 -12.31 -2.50
N ASP A 58 -5.40 -12.30 -3.82
CA ASP A 58 -4.09 -12.22 -4.43
C ASP A 58 -3.35 -10.94 -3.98
N ILE A 59 -3.98 -9.78 -4.14
CA ILE A 59 -3.44 -8.48 -3.74
C ILE A 59 -3.07 -8.45 -2.25
N TRP A 60 -3.89 -9.08 -1.39
CA TRP A 60 -3.59 -9.23 0.03
C TRP A 60 -2.32 -10.05 0.26
N ASP A 61 -2.20 -11.23 -0.35
CA ASP A 61 -1.01 -12.08 -0.23
C ASP A 61 0.25 -11.36 -0.71
N ASP A 62 0.16 -10.63 -1.83
CA ASP A 62 1.29 -9.85 -2.35
C ASP A 62 1.67 -8.70 -1.40
N SER A 63 0.69 -8.05 -0.79
CA SER A 63 0.92 -7.00 0.21
C SER A 63 1.64 -7.53 1.45
N VAL A 64 1.25 -8.72 1.91
CA VAL A 64 1.92 -9.42 3.02
C VAL A 64 3.37 -9.78 2.65
N ASN A 65 3.58 -10.35 1.47
CA ASN A 65 4.92 -10.72 1.00
C ASN A 65 5.84 -9.49 0.83
N MET A 66 5.31 -8.39 0.29
CA MET A 66 6.02 -7.11 0.20
C MET A 66 6.41 -6.60 1.58
N ASN A 67 5.46 -6.55 2.53
CA ASN A 67 5.72 -6.04 3.87
C ASN A 67 6.78 -6.87 4.61
N ASN A 68 6.69 -8.19 4.51
CA ASN A 68 7.64 -9.10 5.16
C ASN A 68 9.05 -8.97 4.59
N ALA A 69 9.18 -8.87 3.26
CA ALA A 69 10.46 -8.63 2.63
C ALA A 69 11.06 -7.28 3.03
N ALA A 70 10.24 -6.23 3.14
CA ALA A 70 10.68 -4.91 3.61
C ALA A 70 11.24 -4.97 5.05
N LEU A 71 10.52 -5.63 5.96
CA LEU A 71 10.94 -5.82 7.35
C LEU A 71 12.20 -6.68 7.45
N GLU A 72 12.31 -7.74 6.65
CA GLU A 72 13.51 -8.58 6.58
C GLU A 72 14.72 -7.77 6.12
N LEU A 73 14.56 -6.93 5.09
CA LEU A 73 15.64 -6.10 4.57
C LEU A 73 16.12 -5.07 5.60
N ILE A 74 15.20 -4.46 6.36
CA ILE A 74 15.56 -3.55 7.46
C ILE A 74 16.36 -4.32 8.53
N ARG A 75 15.94 -5.52 8.90
CA ARG A 75 16.67 -6.36 9.87
C ARG A 75 18.06 -6.73 9.36
N ALA A 76 18.19 -7.09 8.07
CA ALA A 76 19.47 -7.41 7.44
C ALA A 76 20.41 -6.18 7.39
N ALA A 77 19.88 -5.00 7.08
CA ALA A 77 20.61 -3.74 7.12
C ALA A 77 21.12 -3.38 8.53
N GLN A 78 20.45 -3.85 9.57
CA GLN A 78 20.83 -3.64 10.97
C GLN A 78 21.77 -4.71 11.52
N SER A 79 21.92 -5.84 10.81
CA SER A 79 22.74 -6.94 11.31
C SER A 79 24.20 -6.54 11.51
N THR A 80 24.78 -7.05 12.59
CA THR A 80 26.22 -6.98 12.88
C THR A 80 26.89 -8.34 12.71
N ASP A 81 26.14 -9.34 12.25
CA ASP A 81 26.65 -10.69 12.02
C ASP A 81 27.63 -10.68 10.83
N PRO A 82 28.92 -11.02 11.04
CA PRO A 82 29.91 -11.03 9.98
C PRO A 82 29.60 -12.05 8.87
N ASN A 83 28.77 -13.07 9.13
CA ASN A 83 28.44 -14.10 8.15
C ASN A 83 27.47 -13.64 7.05
N ILE A 84 26.72 -12.56 7.29
CA ILE A 84 25.81 -11.95 6.31
C ILE A 84 26.25 -10.52 5.92
N ALA A 85 27.50 -10.15 6.21
CA ALA A 85 28.02 -8.81 5.94
C ALA A 85 27.82 -8.31 4.49
N PRO A 86 27.95 -9.14 3.43
CA PRO A 86 27.64 -8.71 2.06
C PRO A 86 26.16 -8.34 1.87
N GLU A 87 25.25 -9.14 2.41
CA GLU A 87 23.81 -8.88 2.39
C GLU A 87 23.49 -7.61 3.19
N THR A 88 24.07 -7.46 4.38
CA THR A 88 23.94 -6.24 5.20
C THR A 88 24.38 -4.99 4.45
N PHE A 89 25.48 -5.05 3.69
CA PHE A 89 25.94 -3.92 2.90
C PHE A 89 24.95 -3.55 1.78
N GLN A 90 24.41 -4.54 1.08
CA GLN A 90 23.42 -4.33 0.03
C GLN A 90 22.08 -3.81 0.59
N ALA A 91 21.61 -4.41 1.68
CA ALA A 91 20.40 -3.97 2.40
C ALA A 91 20.52 -2.50 2.85
N LYS A 92 21.67 -2.10 3.43
CA LYS A 92 21.93 -0.69 3.79
C LYS A 92 21.85 0.25 2.58
N ARG A 93 22.40 -0.13 1.43
CA ARG A 93 22.33 0.68 0.21
C ARG A 93 20.90 0.83 -0.31
N LEU A 94 20.11 -0.24 -0.24
CA LEU A 94 18.73 -0.21 -0.71
C LEU A 94 17.85 0.65 0.20
N VAL A 95 17.98 0.51 1.52
CA VAL A 95 17.33 1.42 2.50
C VAL A 95 17.70 2.88 2.20
N ALA A 96 19.00 3.16 2.04
CA ALA A 96 19.48 4.51 1.75
C ALA A 96 18.98 5.06 0.39
N THR A 97 18.60 4.21 -0.55
CA THR A 97 18.06 4.63 -1.86
C THR A 97 16.66 5.23 -1.74
N PHE A 98 15.81 4.63 -0.89
CA PHE A 98 14.42 5.07 -0.72
C PHE A 98 14.25 6.13 0.38
N PHE A 99 15.10 6.08 1.40
CA PHE A 99 14.95 6.93 2.58
C PHE A 99 16.09 7.98 2.72
N GLY A 100 17.24 7.78 2.08
CA GLY A 100 18.38 8.72 2.07
C GLY A 100 19.59 8.22 2.89
N THR A 101 20.81 8.66 2.52
CA THR A 101 22.10 8.17 3.04
C THR A 101 22.61 8.81 4.34
N GLU A 102 21.98 9.90 4.81
CA GLU A 102 22.45 10.66 5.99
C GLU A 102 21.63 10.44 7.26
N MET A 103 20.56 9.64 7.21
CA MET A 103 19.87 9.27 8.44
C MET A 103 20.72 8.29 9.23
N ASP A 104 20.79 8.54 10.53
CA ASP A 104 21.22 7.52 11.47
C ASP A 104 20.35 6.27 11.22
N LEU A 105 20.97 5.10 11.10
CA LEU A 105 20.23 3.83 11.01
C LEU A 105 19.28 3.68 12.22
N ASN A 106 19.57 4.36 13.33
CA ASN A 106 18.69 4.46 14.50
C ASN A 106 17.47 5.40 14.31
N GLU A 107 17.54 6.40 13.41
CA GLU A 107 16.39 7.26 13.05
C GLU A 107 15.47 6.56 12.04
N ILE A 108 16.05 5.86 11.06
CA ILE A 108 15.36 4.88 10.21
C ILE A 108 14.70 3.80 11.09
N GLU A 109 15.42 3.32 12.12
CA GLU A 109 14.91 2.35 13.09
C GLU A 109 13.65 2.82 13.81
N ALA A 110 13.60 4.08 14.26
CA ALA A 110 12.46 4.58 15.02
C ALA A 110 11.23 4.82 14.13
N MET A 111 11.42 5.28 12.89
CA MET A 111 10.31 5.65 12.00
C MET A 111 9.83 4.50 11.11
N ASP A 112 10.73 3.71 10.52
CA ASP A 112 10.36 2.70 9.53
C ASP A 112 9.84 1.42 10.18
N LYS A 113 10.29 1.10 11.40
CA LYS A 113 9.69 0.03 12.20
C LYS A 113 8.25 0.36 12.56
N GLU A 114 7.95 1.60 12.98
CA GLU A 114 6.57 1.97 13.32
C GLU A 114 5.64 1.82 12.11
N TRP A 115 6.07 2.30 10.94
CA TRP A 115 5.22 2.26 9.74
C TRP A 115 4.97 0.85 9.20
N LEU A 116 6.03 0.09 8.99
CA LEU A 116 5.93 -1.27 8.43
C LEU A 116 5.42 -2.28 9.45
N ASN A 117 5.71 -2.13 10.76
CA ASN A 117 5.15 -3.03 11.77
C ASN A 117 3.67 -2.72 12.04
N ASP A 118 3.22 -1.47 11.97
CA ASP A 118 1.79 -1.18 12.13
C ASP A 118 0.99 -1.75 10.94
N VAL A 119 1.54 -1.68 9.72
CA VAL A 119 0.97 -2.37 8.56
C VAL A 119 1.07 -3.90 8.71
N GLU A 120 2.17 -4.44 9.23
CA GLU A 120 2.32 -5.88 9.55
C GLU A 120 1.24 -6.34 10.54
N THR A 121 1.02 -5.55 11.60
CA THR A 121 0.04 -5.79 12.65
C THR A 121 -1.37 -5.82 12.05
N PHE A 122 -1.69 -4.83 11.20
CA PHE A 122 -2.94 -4.79 10.45
C PHE A 122 -3.12 -5.98 9.51
N LEU A 123 -2.08 -6.34 8.74
CA LEU A 123 -2.07 -7.49 7.83
C LEU A 123 -2.18 -8.84 8.57
N ASN A 124 -1.77 -8.88 9.83
CA ASN A 124 -1.98 -10.01 10.73
C ASN A 124 -3.36 -9.97 11.42
N GLY A 125 -4.27 -9.10 10.98
CA GLY A 125 -5.65 -9.03 11.45
C GLY A 125 -5.82 -8.38 12.82
N ASP A 126 -4.79 -7.73 13.37
CA ASP A 126 -4.93 -6.89 14.55
C ASP A 126 -5.42 -5.50 14.11
N THR A 127 -6.74 -5.41 14.01
CA THR A 127 -7.45 -4.16 13.80
C THR A 127 -7.80 -3.59 15.17
N LYS A 128 -7.36 -2.35 15.44
CA LYS A 128 -7.79 -1.54 16.60
C LYS A 128 -9.34 -1.50 16.70
N GLU A 129 -9.92 -0.80 17.68
CA GLU A 129 -11.40 -0.59 17.80
C GLU A 129 -12.07 0.15 16.61
N VAL A 130 -11.34 0.35 15.51
CA VAL A 130 -11.75 1.02 14.27
C VAL A 130 -12.34 -0.01 13.30
N ARG A 131 -13.41 0.36 12.61
CA ARG A 131 -13.99 -0.50 11.56
C ARG A 131 -13.39 -0.15 10.21
N TYR A 132 -12.86 -1.14 9.52
CA TYR A 132 -12.31 -0.98 8.18
C TYR A 132 -13.30 -1.48 7.12
N PHE A 133 -13.54 -0.67 6.10
CA PHE A 133 -14.39 -0.98 4.95
C PHE A 133 -13.56 -0.99 3.68
N LEU A 134 -13.87 -1.92 2.78
CA LEU A 134 -13.24 -2.00 1.47
C LEU A 134 -14.29 -1.92 0.36
N PHE A 135 -14.06 -1.02 -0.58
CA PHE A 135 -14.90 -0.76 -1.74
C PHE A 135 -14.11 -0.94 -3.04
N CYS A 136 -14.78 -1.39 -4.10
CA CYS A 136 -14.14 -1.64 -5.40
C CYS A 136 -14.61 -0.69 -6.53
N ASP A 137 -15.43 0.30 -6.18
CA ASP A 137 -15.82 1.44 -7.02
C ASP A 137 -16.40 2.55 -6.12
N SER A 138 -16.54 3.78 -6.63
CA SER A 138 -17.09 4.93 -5.88
C SER A 138 -18.57 5.21 -6.15
N THR A 139 -19.31 4.27 -6.74
CA THR A 139 -20.74 4.48 -7.09
C THR A 139 -21.68 4.47 -5.89
N PHE A 140 -21.17 4.08 -4.71
CA PHE A 140 -21.87 4.21 -3.42
C PHE A 140 -21.84 5.64 -2.85
N GLU A 141 -20.99 6.52 -3.38
CA GLU A 141 -20.84 7.90 -2.93
C GLU A 141 -21.87 8.80 -3.60
N THR A 142 -22.65 9.54 -2.80
CA THR A 142 -23.63 10.52 -3.31
C THR A 142 -23.11 11.94 -3.13
N LYS A 143 -22.80 12.63 -4.23
CA LYS A 143 -22.37 14.03 -4.19
C LYS A 143 -23.42 14.92 -3.53
N LYS A 144 -22.99 15.77 -2.60
CA LYS A 144 -23.81 16.79 -1.93
C LYS A 144 -23.29 18.18 -2.27
N SER A 145 -24.17 19.17 -2.13
CA SER A 145 -23.78 20.58 -2.12
C SER A 145 -23.33 20.96 -0.72
N SER A 146 -22.33 21.84 -0.60
CA SER A 146 -21.90 22.36 0.70
C SER A 146 -22.99 23.17 1.43
N ASN A 147 -24.07 23.53 0.71
CA ASN A 147 -25.25 24.16 1.26
C ASN A 147 -26.34 23.17 1.70
N ASP A 148 -26.23 21.89 1.40
CA ASP A 148 -27.22 20.90 1.83
C ASP A 148 -27.21 20.71 3.36
N PRO A 149 -28.32 20.27 3.97
CA PRO A 149 -28.34 19.90 5.38
C PRO A 149 -27.35 18.77 5.67
N ALA A 150 -26.53 18.96 6.71
CA ALA A 150 -25.66 17.91 7.21
C ALA A 150 -26.49 16.84 7.91
N VAL A 151 -26.03 15.59 7.84
CA VAL A 151 -26.66 14.44 8.49
C VAL A 151 -25.65 13.79 9.41
N SER A 152 -26.13 13.32 10.55
CA SER A 152 -25.32 12.63 11.54
C SER A 152 -25.18 11.14 11.17
N ARG A 153 -24.48 10.39 12.04
CA ARG A 153 -24.16 8.97 11.85
C ARG A 153 -25.36 8.07 11.58
N ASP A 154 -26.52 8.41 12.12
CA ASP A 154 -27.77 7.65 11.97
C ASP A 154 -28.66 8.16 10.82
N GLY A 155 -28.20 9.17 10.09
CA GLY A 155 -28.93 9.82 9.00
C GLY A 155 -29.86 10.94 9.44
N SER A 156 -29.97 11.22 10.74
CA SER A 156 -30.75 12.36 11.25
C SER A 156 -30.08 13.69 10.89
N PRO A 157 -30.85 14.77 10.67
CA PRO A 157 -30.28 16.10 10.45
C PRO A 157 -29.43 16.54 11.65
N MET A 158 -28.21 17.02 11.40
CA MET A 158 -27.43 17.68 12.43
C MET A 158 -28.05 19.05 12.71
N ILE A 159 -28.24 19.38 14.00
CA ILE A 159 -28.88 20.64 14.40
C ILE A 159 -27.82 21.63 14.85
N ASP A 160 -27.84 22.83 14.25
CA ASP A 160 -26.99 23.94 14.66
C ASP A 160 -27.45 24.45 16.05
N PRO A 161 -26.62 24.34 17.10
CA PRO A 161 -27.00 24.75 18.45
C PRO A 161 -27.32 26.25 18.58
N ALA A 162 -26.79 27.09 17.68
CA ALA A 162 -27.00 28.54 17.73
C ALA A 162 -28.35 28.96 17.13
N THR A 163 -28.85 28.22 16.15
CA THR A 163 -30.08 28.57 15.43
C THR A 163 -31.24 27.60 15.65
N ASN A 164 -30.95 26.40 16.19
CA ASN A 164 -31.89 25.29 16.34
C ASN A 164 -32.54 24.84 15.01
N GLU A 165 -31.83 25.05 13.90
CA GLU A 165 -32.21 24.65 12.55
C GLU A 165 -31.21 23.60 12.02
N PRO A 166 -31.53 22.84 10.95
CA PRO A 166 -30.58 21.94 10.33
C PRO A 166 -29.29 22.66 9.90
N ALA A 167 -28.17 22.21 10.44
CA ALA A 167 -26.86 22.72 10.07
C ALA A 167 -26.56 22.39 8.61
N ARG A 168 -25.81 23.27 7.94
CA ARG A 168 -25.33 23.01 6.58
C ARG A 168 -24.00 22.28 6.64
N ILE A 169 -23.69 21.48 5.63
CA ILE A 169 -22.40 20.78 5.52
C ILE A 169 -21.23 21.77 5.67
N ARG A 170 -21.27 22.94 5.02
CA ARG A 170 -20.22 23.96 5.16
C ARG A 170 -20.04 24.50 6.59
N THR A 171 -21.09 24.45 7.40
CA THR A 171 -21.07 24.93 8.79
C THR A 171 -20.46 23.87 9.70
N GLU A 172 -20.81 22.60 9.51
CA GLU A 172 -20.27 21.46 10.26
C GLU A 172 -18.81 21.16 9.92
N TYR A 173 -18.39 21.43 8.68
CA TYR A 173 -17.03 21.22 8.21
C TYR A 173 -16.34 22.55 7.83
N PRO A 174 -16.16 23.50 8.79
CA PRO A 174 -15.75 24.88 8.49
C PRO A 174 -14.28 25.00 8.05
N ARG A 175 -13.48 23.95 8.24
CA ARG A 175 -12.06 23.91 7.84
C ARG A 175 -11.85 23.47 6.39
N ILE A 176 -12.91 23.07 5.69
CA ILE A 176 -12.85 22.55 4.34
C ILE A 176 -13.04 23.68 3.33
N ASP A 177 -12.13 23.79 2.37
CA ASP A 177 -12.32 24.68 1.24
C ASP A 177 -13.23 24.03 0.20
N PHE A 178 -14.53 24.33 0.29
CA PHE A 178 -15.54 23.88 -0.68
C PHE A 178 -15.42 24.55 -2.07
N ARG A 179 -14.42 25.41 -2.31
CA ARG A 179 -14.06 25.86 -3.67
C ARG A 179 -13.13 24.88 -4.38
N SER A 180 -12.50 23.97 -3.66
CA SER A 180 -11.65 22.93 -4.26
C SER A 180 -12.09 21.52 -3.86
N SER A 181 -13.04 21.41 -2.93
CA SER A 181 -13.49 20.13 -2.38
C SER A 181 -14.98 19.90 -2.58
N ALA A 182 -15.35 18.65 -2.85
CA ALA A 182 -16.74 18.21 -2.92
C ALA A 182 -17.07 17.24 -1.77
N PRO A 183 -18.17 17.47 -1.02
CA PRO A 183 -18.65 16.51 -0.04
C PRO A 183 -19.47 15.43 -0.74
N TYR A 184 -19.15 14.18 -0.44
CA TYR A 184 -19.92 13.01 -0.81
C TYR A 184 -20.48 12.37 0.45
N LEU A 185 -21.76 12.04 0.45
CA LEU A 185 -22.38 11.29 1.52
C LEU A 185 -22.27 9.80 1.18
N VAL A 186 -21.76 9.02 2.13
CA VAL A 186 -21.77 7.57 2.09
C VAL A 186 -22.89 7.05 2.95
N GLU A 187 -23.65 6.10 2.41
CA GLU A 187 -24.62 5.30 3.14
C GLU A 187 -24.15 3.85 3.17
N LEU A 188 -23.87 3.33 4.37
CA LEU A 188 -23.63 1.90 4.60
C LEU A 188 -24.98 1.23 4.88
N ASP A 189 -25.73 0.94 3.83
CA ASP A 189 -27.07 0.36 3.91
C ASP A 189 -27.10 -1.15 4.19
N TRP A 190 -25.95 -1.82 4.08
CA TRP A 190 -25.77 -3.23 4.46
C TRP A 190 -25.32 -3.41 5.92
N GLU A 191 -25.09 -2.33 6.66
CA GLU A 191 -24.92 -2.38 8.12
C GLU A 191 -26.24 -2.15 8.84
N MET A 192 -26.39 -2.75 10.03
CA MET A 192 -27.53 -2.51 10.92
C MET A 192 -27.04 -2.11 12.31
N PRO A 193 -27.36 -0.90 12.81
CA PRO A 193 -28.14 0.15 12.13
C PRO A 193 -27.39 0.75 10.92
N LYS A 194 -28.15 1.32 9.97
CA LYS A 194 -27.57 2.06 8.84
C LYS A 194 -26.63 3.15 9.35
N HIS A 195 -25.54 3.33 8.63
CA HIS A 195 -24.49 4.25 9.02
C HIS A 195 -24.18 5.24 7.90
N PHE A 196 -24.07 6.52 8.25
CA PHE A 196 -23.81 7.61 7.31
C PHE A 196 -22.55 8.38 7.72
N PHE A 197 -21.73 8.74 6.73
CA PHE A 197 -20.58 9.63 6.95
C PHE A 197 -20.25 10.42 5.69
N TYR A 198 -19.50 11.51 5.87
CA TYR A 198 -19.06 12.35 4.78
C TYR A 198 -17.65 11.99 4.34
N VAL A 199 -17.51 11.93 3.03
CA VAL A 199 -16.28 11.79 2.28
C VAL A 199 -15.97 13.14 1.64
N LEU A 200 -14.78 13.68 1.89
CA LEU A 200 -14.35 14.96 1.36
C LEU A 200 -13.30 14.72 0.27
N ASP A 201 -13.67 14.93 -0.99
CA ASP A 201 -12.74 14.81 -2.12
C ASP A 201 -12.12 16.18 -2.39
N HIS A 202 -10.82 16.32 -2.10
CA HIS A 202 -10.04 17.54 -2.27
C HIS A 202 -9.54 17.76 -3.70
N ARG A 203 -9.78 16.82 -4.62
CA ARG A 203 -9.21 16.84 -5.98
C ARG A 203 -10.15 17.27 -7.09
N SER A 204 -11.45 17.48 -6.87
CA SER A 204 -12.28 17.89 -8.01
C SER A 204 -13.54 18.72 -7.71
N PHE A 205 -13.71 19.71 -8.59
CA PHE A 205 -14.95 20.42 -8.92
C PHE A 205 -15.86 19.56 -9.84
N ASP A 206 -15.44 18.34 -10.19
CA ASP A 206 -16.08 17.47 -11.18
C ASP A 206 -17.38 16.85 -10.59
N PRO A 207 -18.51 16.82 -11.32
CA PRO A 207 -19.75 16.17 -10.87
C PRO A 207 -19.66 14.65 -10.69
N THR A 208 -18.57 14.02 -11.11
CA THR A 208 -18.42 12.55 -11.10
C THR A 208 -17.76 12.03 -9.83
N THR A 209 -18.00 10.75 -9.48
CA THR A 209 -17.43 10.12 -8.28
C THR A 209 -15.93 9.82 -8.45
N TYR A 210 -15.22 9.51 -7.36
CA TYR A 210 -13.75 9.41 -7.38
C TYR A 210 -13.18 8.48 -8.48
N CYS A 211 -13.71 7.27 -8.64
CA CYS A 211 -13.23 6.27 -9.59
C CYS A 211 -13.60 6.55 -11.05
N SER A 212 -14.42 7.54 -11.33
CA SER A 212 -14.65 8.01 -12.71
C SER A 212 -13.61 9.04 -13.17
N GLN A 213 -12.78 9.56 -12.26
CA GLN A 213 -11.72 10.50 -12.60
C GLN A 213 -10.54 9.73 -13.23
N PRO A 214 -10.00 10.18 -14.38
CA PRO A 214 -8.87 9.51 -15.02
C PRO A 214 -7.64 9.43 -14.11
N GLY A 215 -7.09 8.22 -13.96
CA GLY A 215 -5.89 7.98 -13.15
C GLY A 215 -6.14 7.79 -11.64
N SER A 216 -7.40 7.83 -11.19
CA SER A 216 -7.79 7.43 -9.83
C SER A 216 -7.75 5.91 -9.69
N LEU A 217 -6.87 5.41 -8.83
CA LEU A 217 -6.68 3.96 -8.61
C LEU A 217 -7.15 3.52 -7.24
N GLY A 218 -6.96 4.34 -6.22
CA GLY A 218 -7.36 4.03 -4.87
C GLY A 218 -7.32 5.27 -3.98
N ARG A 219 -8.02 5.19 -2.86
CA ARG A 219 -8.07 6.25 -1.85
C ARG A 219 -8.49 5.67 -0.52
N THR A 220 -7.80 6.06 0.53
CA THR A 220 -8.24 5.83 1.91
C THR A 220 -8.82 7.08 2.55
N GLN A 221 -9.86 6.89 3.36
CA GLN A 221 -10.56 7.97 4.05
C GLN A 221 -10.87 7.60 5.48
N HIS A 222 -10.79 8.61 6.34
CA HIS A 222 -10.98 8.48 7.77
C HIS A 222 -12.26 9.22 8.19
N GLY A 223 -13.19 8.49 8.77
CA GLY A 223 -14.27 9.03 9.60
C GLY A 223 -13.91 8.93 11.09
N ASP A 224 -14.81 9.35 11.97
CA ASP A 224 -14.54 9.43 13.42
C ASP A 224 -14.23 8.05 14.08
N SER A 225 -14.68 6.95 13.49
CA SER A 225 -14.42 5.57 13.99
C SER A 225 -14.29 4.53 12.87
N ASP A 226 -14.22 4.99 11.62
CA ASP A 226 -14.42 4.17 10.44
C ASP A 226 -13.38 4.56 9.39
N VAL A 227 -12.73 3.57 8.79
CA VAL A 227 -11.73 3.76 7.75
C VAL A 227 -12.22 3.09 6.48
N CYS A 228 -12.31 3.84 5.40
CA CYS A 228 -12.77 3.36 4.12
C CYS A 228 -11.62 3.33 3.13
N VAL A 229 -11.25 2.14 2.67
CA VAL A 229 -10.33 1.94 1.57
C VAL A 229 -11.15 1.71 0.31
N LEU A 230 -10.91 2.53 -0.70
CA LEU A 230 -11.49 2.43 -2.02
C LEU A 230 -10.41 2.01 -3.00
N LEU A 231 -10.68 0.95 -3.77
CA LEU A 231 -9.92 0.55 -4.94
C LEU A 231 -10.81 0.74 -6.17
N CYS A 232 -10.34 1.46 -7.18
CA CYS A 232 -11.12 1.67 -8.40
C CYS A 232 -10.99 0.46 -9.34
N PRO A 233 -11.95 0.20 -10.25
CA PRO A 233 -11.84 -0.91 -11.21
C PRO A 233 -10.50 -0.95 -11.95
N ASP A 234 -9.98 0.23 -12.26
CA ASP A 234 -8.69 0.46 -12.90
C ASP A 234 -7.48 -0.02 -12.08
N SER A 235 -7.59 -0.24 -10.77
CA SER A 235 -6.51 -0.82 -9.96
C SER A 235 -6.31 -2.32 -10.18
N PHE A 236 -7.30 -3.01 -10.76
CA PHE A 236 -7.26 -4.47 -10.97
C PHE A 236 -6.77 -4.86 -12.37
N VAL A 237 -6.38 -3.89 -13.21
CA VAL A 237 -6.11 -4.09 -14.64
C VAL A 237 -4.65 -3.74 -14.95
N ILE A 238 -3.95 -4.63 -15.66
CA ILE A 238 -2.59 -4.36 -16.18
C ILE A 238 -2.62 -3.18 -17.16
N GLY A 239 -1.62 -2.31 -17.08
CA GLY A 239 -1.44 -1.15 -17.97
C GLY A 239 -2.23 0.07 -17.51
N SER A 240 -3.24 -0.12 -16.66
CA SER A 240 -3.86 0.96 -15.92
C SER A 240 -2.98 1.34 -14.72
N GLY A 241 -2.88 2.64 -14.42
CA GLY A 241 -2.22 3.09 -13.20
C GLY A 241 -0.71 2.81 -13.07
N LYS A 242 -0.05 2.36 -14.15
CA LYS A 242 1.37 1.95 -14.19
C LYS A 242 1.68 0.58 -13.55
N ALA A 243 0.68 -0.26 -13.26
CA ALA A 243 0.91 -1.67 -12.92
C ALA A 243 1.16 -2.49 -14.20
N ASN A 244 2.21 -3.31 -14.23
CA ASN A 244 2.55 -4.12 -15.41
C ASN A 244 2.18 -5.60 -15.24
N TYR A 245 1.92 -6.02 -14.01
CA TYR A 245 1.63 -7.42 -13.68
C TYR A 245 0.46 -7.56 -12.70
N LEU A 246 -0.20 -8.72 -12.75
CA LEU A 246 -1.29 -9.06 -11.82
C LEU A 246 -0.78 -9.53 -10.45
N ARG A 247 0.46 -10.00 -10.37
CA ARG A 247 1.05 -10.65 -9.18
C ARG A 247 2.51 -10.24 -9.04
N LEU A 248 3.08 -10.43 -7.86
CA LEU A 248 4.53 -10.43 -7.66
C LEU A 248 5.20 -11.59 -8.42
N GLY A 249 6.52 -11.51 -8.60
CA GLY A 249 7.30 -12.54 -9.30
C GLY A 249 7.24 -12.43 -10.81
N ALA A 250 7.00 -11.23 -11.32
CA ALA A 250 7.16 -10.99 -12.73
C ALA A 250 8.65 -11.00 -13.11
N GLU A 251 8.98 -11.74 -14.18
CA GLU A 251 10.37 -11.84 -14.64
C GLU A 251 10.93 -10.46 -15.01
N VAL A 252 12.01 -10.09 -14.35
CA VAL A 252 12.89 -9.00 -14.79
C VAL A 252 13.63 -9.48 -16.04
N ARG A 253 13.42 -8.78 -17.16
CA ARG A 253 13.92 -9.19 -18.48
C ARG A 253 15.30 -8.64 -18.79
N ASP A 254 15.69 -7.53 -18.15
CA ASP A 254 16.98 -6.88 -18.37
C ASP A 254 17.58 -6.39 -17.05
N VAL A 255 18.90 -6.45 -16.94
CA VAL A 255 19.65 -5.78 -15.89
C VAL A 255 19.45 -4.27 -15.91
N ASN A 256 18.89 -3.63 -16.94
CA ASN A 256 18.59 -2.20 -16.91
C ASN A 256 17.10 -1.86 -16.77
N GLU A 257 16.28 -2.85 -16.45
CA GLU A 257 14.85 -2.65 -16.32
C GLU A 257 14.52 -1.80 -15.07
N ASP A 258 13.56 -0.89 -15.23
CA ASP A 258 13.13 0.05 -14.20
C ASP A 258 12.17 -0.67 -13.23
N ILE A 259 12.28 -0.48 -11.92
CA ILE A 259 11.37 -1.13 -10.96
C ILE A 259 9.89 -0.87 -11.26
N GLN A 260 9.59 0.26 -11.92
CA GLN A 260 8.24 0.59 -12.35
C GLN A 260 7.69 -0.33 -13.43
N THR A 261 8.52 -1.03 -14.19
CA THR A 261 8.06 -1.98 -15.21
C THR A 261 7.74 -3.35 -14.61
N VAL A 262 8.13 -3.61 -13.36
CA VAL A 262 7.84 -4.83 -12.59
C VAL A 262 6.84 -4.63 -11.45
N SER A 263 6.13 -3.51 -11.51
CA SER A 263 4.98 -3.17 -10.67
C SER A 263 3.84 -4.18 -10.81
N CYS A 264 3.18 -4.48 -9.69
CA CYS A 264 1.98 -5.30 -9.67
C CYS A 264 0.75 -4.51 -9.17
N VAL A 265 -0.44 -5.01 -9.47
CA VAL A 265 -1.72 -4.40 -9.05
C VAL A 265 -1.86 -4.25 -7.52
N ALA A 266 -1.12 -5.06 -6.74
CA ALA A 266 -1.15 -4.98 -5.27
C ALA A 266 -0.58 -3.67 -4.72
N GLN A 267 0.28 -2.97 -5.47
CA GLN A 267 0.92 -1.74 -4.99
C GLN A 267 -0.07 -0.65 -4.59
N THR A 268 -1.17 -0.49 -5.35
CA THR A 268 -2.20 0.49 -5.02
C THR A 268 -2.82 0.18 -3.66
N PHE A 269 -3.24 -1.07 -3.44
CA PHE A 269 -3.82 -1.47 -2.16
C PHE A 269 -2.82 -1.36 -1.01
N TYR A 270 -1.59 -1.85 -1.20
CA TYR A 270 -0.55 -1.76 -0.18
C TYR A 270 -0.22 -0.31 0.20
N HIS A 271 -0.18 0.61 -0.79
CA HIS A 271 -0.06 2.04 -0.54
C HIS A 271 -1.21 2.57 0.31
N GLU A 272 -2.46 2.23 -0.04
CA GLU A 272 -3.64 2.67 0.71
C GLU A 272 -3.68 2.11 2.15
N LEU A 273 -3.04 0.98 2.44
CA LEU A 273 -2.91 0.45 3.80
C LEU A 273 -2.13 1.38 4.72
N PHE A 274 -1.08 2.03 4.24
CA PHE A 274 -0.36 3.02 5.06
C PHE A 274 -1.28 4.19 5.43
N HIS A 275 -2.08 4.66 4.47
CA HIS A 275 -3.08 5.68 4.78
C HIS A 275 -4.13 5.16 5.78
N ALA A 276 -4.56 3.91 5.66
CA ALA A 276 -5.54 3.30 6.56
C ALA A 276 -5.05 3.19 8.00
N VAL A 277 -3.76 2.89 8.17
CA VAL A 277 -3.18 2.65 9.50
C VAL A 277 -2.68 3.94 10.16
N HIS A 278 -2.29 4.96 9.38
CA HIS A 278 -1.56 6.13 9.91
C HIS A 278 -2.32 7.46 9.95
N GLU A 279 -3.62 7.53 9.60
CA GLU A 279 -4.59 8.65 9.79
C GLU A 279 -4.22 10.09 9.33
N ARG A 280 -2.94 10.43 9.16
CA ARG A 280 -2.44 11.82 9.30
C ARG A 280 -1.60 12.34 8.13
N TYR A 281 -1.39 11.55 7.09
CA TYR A 281 -0.48 11.95 6.02
C TYR A 281 -1.22 11.95 4.69
N GLU A 282 -1.57 13.16 4.25
CA GLU A 282 -1.97 13.44 2.87
C GLU A 282 -0.77 13.12 1.97
N SER A 283 -1.00 12.31 0.92
CA SER A 283 -0.02 12.10 -0.15
C SER A 283 0.54 13.45 -0.59
N ILE A 284 1.86 13.57 -0.79
CA ILE A 284 2.43 14.77 -1.43
C ILE A 284 1.76 14.90 -2.80
N ASP A 285 0.89 15.90 -2.92
CA ASP A 285 -0.05 16.06 -4.00
C ASP A 285 0.65 16.03 -5.39
N ASN A 286 0.08 15.25 -6.31
CA ASN A 286 0.22 15.35 -7.77
C ASN A 286 1.53 14.97 -8.49
N THR A 287 2.37 14.05 -7.98
CA THR A 287 3.41 13.42 -8.83
C THR A 287 3.34 11.89 -8.81
N GLY A 288 2.30 11.35 -9.45
CA GLY A 288 1.85 9.97 -9.26
C GLY A 288 2.93 8.89 -9.31
N TYR A 289 2.91 7.98 -8.32
CA TYR A 289 3.56 6.66 -8.26
C TYR A 289 4.92 6.58 -8.99
N GLY A 290 5.72 7.63 -8.85
CA GLY A 290 6.96 7.81 -9.58
C GLY A 290 8.14 7.40 -8.72
N ALA A 291 8.66 6.18 -8.84
CA ALA A 291 9.84 5.76 -8.08
C ALA A 291 11.04 6.72 -8.30
N ARG A 292 11.15 7.33 -9.48
CA ARG A 292 12.09 8.41 -9.81
C ARG A 292 11.84 9.71 -9.03
N ALA A 293 10.58 10.12 -8.86
CA ALA A 293 10.23 11.33 -8.12
C ALA A 293 10.54 11.17 -6.61
N ILE A 294 10.28 9.97 -6.09
CA ILE A 294 10.58 9.56 -4.71
C ILE A 294 12.08 9.60 -4.43
N ILE A 295 12.88 8.94 -5.27
CA ILE A 295 14.35 8.94 -5.13
C ILE A 295 14.91 10.35 -5.35
N SER A 296 14.35 11.14 -6.29
CA SER A 296 14.77 12.53 -6.49
C SER A 296 14.49 13.39 -5.27
N ASN A 297 13.38 13.17 -4.57
CA ASN A 297 13.06 13.85 -3.31
C ASN A 297 14.04 13.42 -2.21
N ALA A 298 14.31 12.12 -2.04
CA ALA A 298 15.32 11.61 -1.12
C ALA A 298 16.72 12.18 -1.40
N LYS A 299 17.14 12.27 -2.68
CA LYS A 299 18.41 12.91 -3.08
C LYS A 299 18.43 14.42 -2.85
N SER A 300 17.29 15.10 -3.00
CA SER A 300 17.19 16.54 -2.76
C SER A 300 17.33 16.91 -1.27
N VAL A 301 16.92 15.99 -0.39
CA VAL A 301 17.15 16.05 1.05
C VAL A 301 18.66 15.99 1.37
N LEU A 302 19.42 15.17 0.63
CA LEU A 302 20.89 15.07 0.77
C LEU A 302 21.67 16.31 0.31
N GLY A 303 21.05 17.17 -0.52
CA GLY A 303 21.72 18.34 -1.10
C GLY A 303 21.48 19.66 -0.37
N ARG A 304 20.59 19.71 0.63
CA ARG A 304 20.13 20.96 1.26
C ARG A 304 20.15 20.90 2.79
N GLU A 305 21.33 20.91 3.39
CA GLU A 305 21.54 21.38 4.78
C GLU A 305 21.36 22.91 4.92
N ARG A 306 20.28 23.50 4.40
CA ARG A 306 19.97 24.92 4.64
C ARG A 306 18.72 25.06 5.49
N ARG A 307 18.95 25.39 6.78
CA ARG A 307 18.04 25.92 7.81
C ARG A 307 16.59 26.08 7.35
N GLY A 308 15.77 25.08 7.69
CA GLY A 308 14.32 25.04 7.42
C GLY A 308 13.78 23.64 7.07
N THR A 309 14.65 22.65 6.85
CA THR A 309 14.36 21.37 6.17
C THR A 309 13.86 20.21 7.04
N ARG A 310 13.78 20.33 8.37
CA ARG A 310 13.30 19.23 9.24
C ARG A 310 11.89 18.74 8.89
N ASN A 311 10.98 19.64 8.51
CA ASN A 311 9.61 19.25 8.11
C ASN A 311 9.55 18.65 6.70
N ALA A 312 10.44 19.05 5.78
CA ALA A 312 10.52 18.47 4.44
C ALA A 312 11.07 17.03 4.46
N ASN A 313 12.01 16.74 5.37
CA ASN A 313 12.53 15.39 5.59
C ASN A 313 11.44 14.49 6.17
N LYS A 314 10.69 14.96 7.18
CA LYS A 314 9.63 14.15 7.82
C LYS A 314 8.51 13.75 6.85
N ASN A 315 8.04 14.70 6.02
CA ASN A 315 6.99 14.42 5.03
C ASN A 315 7.47 13.47 3.90
N THR A 316 8.75 13.51 3.54
CA THR A 316 9.31 12.58 2.55
C THR A 316 9.44 11.19 3.14
N LEU A 317 9.88 11.06 4.40
CA LEU A 317 10.03 9.78 5.09
C LEU A 317 8.69 9.12 5.42
N GLN A 318 7.66 9.92 5.66
CA GLN A 318 6.31 9.47 5.99
C GLN A 318 5.39 9.38 4.76
N ALA A 319 5.97 9.24 3.56
CA ALA A 319 5.21 9.09 2.33
C ALA A 319 4.94 7.59 2.07
N PRO A 320 3.67 7.14 2.03
CA PRO A 320 3.31 5.76 1.70
C PRO A 320 3.94 5.22 0.42
N GLU A 321 4.18 6.10 -0.57
CA GLU A 321 4.83 5.71 -1.81
C GLU A 321 6.26 5.18 -1.57
N ASN A 322 7.03 5.77 -0.65
CA ASN A 322 8.40 5.31 -0.39
C ASN A 322 8.40 3.88 0.13
N TYR A 323 7.56 3.60 1.11
CA TYR A 323 7.42 2.25 1.69
C TYR A 323 6.90 1.25 0.67
N THR A 324 5.95 1.65 -0.18
CA THR A 324 5.41 0.79 -1.24
C THR A 324 6.48 0.36 -2.24
N TRP A 325 7.30 1.30 -2.72
CA TRP A 325 8.37 0.98 -3.67
C TRP A 325 9.55 0.27 -3.01
N PHE A 326 9.89 0.65 -1.78
CA PHE A 326 10.89 -0.04 -0.97
C PHE A 326 10.53 -1.51 -0.74
N ALA A 327 9.28 -1.79 -0.38
CA ALA A 327 8.80 -3.14 -0.14
C ALA A 327 8.80 -4.00 -1.41
N LEU A 328 8.45 -3.41 -2.57
CA LEU A 328 8.57 -4.09 -3.86
C LEU A 328 10.05 -4.42 -4.16
N ALA A 329 10.95 -3.46 -3.96
CA ALA A 329 12.37 -3.65 -4.18
C ALA A 329 12.97 -4.72 -3.27
N ALA A 330 12.57 -4.73 -1.99
CA ALA A 330 12.99 -5.72 -1.01
C ALA A 330 12.50 -7.13 -1.39
N TRP A 331 11.27 -7.26 -1.89
CA TRP A 331 10.75 -8.54 -2.34
C TRP A 331 11.61 -9.12 -3.48
N TYR A 332 11.91 -8.32 -4.51
CA TYR A 332 12.76 -8.71 -5.63
C TYR A 332 14.22 -8.99 -5.22
N PHE A 333 14.74 -8.28 -4.22
CA PHE A 333 16.07 -8.54 -3.67
C PHE A 333 16.18 -9.97 -3.12
N TYR A 334 15.20 -10.40 -2.32
CA TYR A 334 15.23 -11.72 -1.69
C TYR A 334 14.83 -12.87 -2.63
N HIS A 335 13.88 -12.64 -3.53
CA HIS A 335 13.26 -13.73 -4.30
C HIS A 335 13.83 -13.88 -5.71
N GLU A 336 14.31 -12.79 -6.31
CA GLU A 336 14.82 -12.77 -7.68
C GLU A 336 16.30 -12.35 -7.75
N GLN A 337 16.91 -12.03 -6.61
CA GLN A 337 18.30 -11.54 -6.52
C GLN A 337 18.55 -10.28 -7.37
N VAL A 338 17.52 -9.45 -7.50
CA VAL A 338 17.58 -8.21 -8.29
C VAL A 338 17.89 -7.03 -7.39
N PHE A 339 18.89 -6.24 -7.76
CA PHE A 339 19.31 -5.06 -7.01
C PHE A 339 18.99 -3.76 -7.76
N PHE A 340 18.16 -2.92 -7.14
CA PHE A 340 17.83 -1.59 -7.62
C PHE A 340 18.72 -0.54 -6.95
N ASP A 341 19.48 0.24 -7.73
CA ASP A 341 20.27 1.37 -7.22
C ASP A 341 19.62 2.72 -7.62
N ALA A 342 20.08 3.79 -7.00
CA ALA A 342 19.60 5.16 -7.12
C ALA A 342 19.83 5.75 -8.53
N GLY A 343 19.10 5.23 -9.51
CA GLY A 343 19.16 5.55 -10.94
C GLY A 343 18.25 4.68 -11.85
N MET A 344 17.51 3.71 -11.28
CA MET A 344 16.46 2.86 -11.90
C MET A 344 16.84 2.14 -13.20
N SER A 345 17.98 1.46 -13.12
CA SER A 345 18.40 0.33 -13.95
C SER A 345 19.12 -0.63 -12.99
N ASN A 346 18.81 -1.94 -13.00
CA ASN A 346 19.49 -2.88 -12.11
C ASN A 346 21.02 -2.85 -12.28
N HIS A 347 21.74 -3.12 -11.21
CA HIS A 347 23.09 -3.65 -11.33
C HIS A 347 23.03 -5.04 -10.74
N VAL A 348 22.67 -6.03 -11.58
CA VAL A 348 22.96 -7.43 -11.24
C VAL A 348 24.47 -7.53 -11.21
N GLN A 349 25.06 -7.51 -10.00
CA GLN A 349 26.43 -7.95 -9.86
C GLN A 349 26.42 -9.46 -10.04
N PRO A 350 27.11 -10.02 -11.05
CA PRO A 350 27.31 -11.45 -11.09
C PRO A 350 28.10 -11.81 -9.84
N ASN A 351 27.57 -12.78 -9.07
CA ASN A 351 28.23 -13.38 -7.90
C ASN A 351 29.74 -13.49 -8.15
N GLN A 352 30.53 -12.72 -7.40
CA GLN A 352 31.98 -12.89 -7.25
C GLN A 352 32.29 -13.32 -5.82
#